data_AF-A0A183LRY2-F1
#
_entry.id   AF-A0A183LRY2-F1
#
_cell.length_a   1.000
_cell.length_b   1.000
_cell.length_c   1.000
_cell.angle_alpha   90.00
_cell.angle_beta   90.00
_cell.angle_gamma   90.00
#
_symmetry.space_group_name_H-M   'P 1'
#
loop_
_entity.id
_entity.type
_entity.pdbx_description
1 polymer ?
#
loop_
_entity_poly.entity_id
_entity_poly.type
_entity_poly.pdbx_seq_one_letter_code
_entity_poly.pdbx_strand_id
1 'polypeptide(L)' 'MLACAVSGLVADARTLIERARTEAAHHWFVYNEKMTIEDVTKAVSNLALAFGDDDMESGAMFSGLITQL' A
#
# COMPACT_ATOMS: atom_id res chain seq x y z
N MET A 1 -7.87 15.78 10.18
CA MET A 1 -6.52 15.56 10.73
C MET A 1 -6.39 14.07 10.95
N LEU A 2 -5.49 13.41 10.22
CA LEU A 2 -5.23 11.97 10.33
C LEU A 2 -3.97 11.79 11.17
N ALA A 3 -4.03 10.91 12.17
CA ALA A 3 -2.91 10.56 13.01
C ALA A 3 -2.71 9.04 12.93
N CYS A 4 -1.47 8.61 12.70
CA CYS A 4 -1.11 7.20 12.58
C CYS A 4 -0.12 6.85 13.69
N ALA A 5 -0.46 5.85 14.51
CA ALA A 5 0.48 5.25 15.44
C ALA A 5 1.21 4.12 14.72
N VAL A 6 2.53 4.10 14.84
CA VAL A 6 3.38 3.12 14.16
C VAL A 6 4.07 2.25 15.19
N SER A 7 4.08 0.94 14.96
CA SER A 7 4.92 -0.02 15.66
C SER A 7 5.71 -0.85 14.64
N GLY A 8 7.00 -1.10 14.91
CA GLY A 8 7.88 -1.87 14.02
C GLY A 8 8.88 -1.03 13.23
N LEU A 9 9.13 -1.40 11.97
CA LEU A 9 10.16 -0.79 11.12
C LEU A 9 9.70 0.61 10.65
N VAL A 10 10.31 1.64 11.21
CA VAL A 10 9.93 3.04 10.95
C VAL A 10 10.12 3.43 9.48
N ALA A 11 11.01 2.76 8.74
CA ALA A 11 11.24 3.01 7.32
C ALA A 11 9.98 2.78 6.48
N ASP A 12 9.34 1.62 6.61
CA ASP A 12 8.14 1.27 5.83
C ASP A 12 6.94 2.12 6.27
N ALA A 13 6.86 2.42 7.57
CA ALA A 13 5.81 3.25 8.11
C ALA A 13 5.82 4.69 7.57
N ARG A 14 7.00 5.26 7.30
CA ARG A 14 7.09 6.58 6.65
C ARG A 14 6.48 6.55 5.25
N THR A 15 6.70 5.47 4.50
CA THR A 15 6.13 5.30 3.16
C THR A 15 4.60 5.14 3.22
N LEU A 16 4.08 4.37 4.18
CA LEU A 16 2.64 4.22 4.41
C LEU A 16 1.97 5.56 4.80
N ILE A 17 2.60 6.35 5.67
CA ILE A 17 2.12 7.67 6.08
C ILE A 17 2.11 8.65 4.90
N GLU A 18 3.16 8.65 4.07
CA GLU A 18 3.22 9.54 2.91
C GLU A 18 2.16 9.18 1.86
N ARG A 19 1.87 7.88 1.70
CA ARG A 19 0.77 7.42 0.86
C ARG A 19 -0.58 7.89 1.40
N ALA A 20 -0.82 7.74 2.70
CA ALA A 20 -2.05 8.22 3.33
C ALA A 20 -2.25 9.73 3.17
N ARG A 21 -1.18 10.53 3.31
CA ARG A 21 -1.21 11.98 3.06
C ARG A 21 -1.54 12.31 1.61
N THR A 22 -0.89 11.64 0.67
CA THR A 22 -1.10 11.88 -0.77
C THR A 22 -2.54 11.55 -1.16
N GLU A 23 -3.08 10.42 -0.70
CA GLU A 23 -4.45 10.03 -1.03
C GLU A 23 -5.49 10.96 -0.39
N ALA A 24 -5.26 11.40 0.85
CA ALA A 24 -6.14 12.37 1.52
C ALA A 24 -6.17 13.73 0.81
N ALA A 25 -5.01 14.21 0.34
CA ALA A 25 -4.93 15.44 -0.43
C ALA A 25 -5.57 15.28 -1.82
N HIS A 26 -5.36 14.13 -2.47
CA HIS A 26 -5.93 13.81 -3.78
C HIS A 26 -7.46 13.72 -3.71
N HIS A 27 -8.00 13.00 -2.73
CA HIS A 27 -9.44 12.88 -2.55
C HIS A 27 -10.10 14.23 -2.25
N TRP A 28 -9.45 15.04 -1.41
CA TRP A 28 -9.91 16.41 -1.15
C TRP A 28 -9.88 17.27 -2.41
N PHE A 29 -8.86 17.13 -3.25
CA PHE A 29 -8.76 17.89 -4.51
C PHE A 29 -9.81 17.45 -5.55
N VAL A 30 -10.07 16.15 -5.68
CA VAL A 30 -10.96 15.60 -6.71
C VAL A 30 -12.44 15.73 -6.34
N TYR A 31 -12.79 15.42 -5.09
CA TYR A 31 -14.18 15.35 -4.64
C TYR A 31 -14.60 16.54 -3.78
N ASN A 32 -13.66 17.44 -3.43
CA ASN A 32 -13.90 18.60 -2.56
C ASN A 32 -14.54 18.23 -1.21
N GLU A 33 -14.32 16.99 -0.76
CA GLU A 33 -14.85 16.41 0.47
C GLU A 33 -13.71 15.91 1.35
N LYS A 34 -13.95 15.83 2.66
CA LYS A 34 -13.01 15.21 3.59
C LYS A 34 -13.02 13.70 3.40
N MET A 35 -11.86 13.13 3.07
CA MET A 35 -11.69 11.68 2.95
C MET A 35 -12.08 10.96 4.25
N THR A 36 -12.83 9.85 4.12
CA THR A 36 -13.24 8.98 5.23
C THR A 36 -12.06 8.15 5.75
N ILE A 37 -12.15 7.68 7.00
CA ILE A 37 -11.10 6.84 7.60
C ILE A 37 -11.05 5.47 6.92
N GLU A 38 -12.19 4.93 6.46
CA GLU A 38 -12.22 3.65 5.77
C GLU A 38 -11.49 3.71 4.43
N ASP A 39 -11.67 4.79 3.65
CA ASP A 39 -11.02 4.91 2.35
C ASP A 39 -9.51 5.17 2.48
N VAL A 40 -9.08 5.94 3.48
CA VAL A 40 -7.66 6.10 3.80
C VAL A 40 -7.04 4.75 4.14
N THR A 41 -7.72 3.96 4.97
CA THR A 41 -7.22 2.64 5.39
C THR A 41 -7.13 1.68 4.21
N LYS A 42 -8.13 1.65 3.32
CA LYS A 42 -8.09 0.84 2.09
C LYS A 42 -6.92 1.22 1.19
N ALA A 43 -6.68 2.52 1.00
CA ALA A 43 -5.59 2.99 0.17
C ALA A 43 -4.21 2.58 0.73
N VAL A 44 -4.05 2.64 2.06
CA VAL A 44 -2.82 2.19 2.74
C VAL A 44 -2.69 0.66 2.70
N SER A 45 -3.77 -0.09 2.89
CA SER A 45 -3.78 -1.56 2.79
C SER A 45 -3.43 -2.05 1.39
N ASN A 46 -3.88 -1.36 0.34
CA ASN A 46 -3.53 -1.71 -1.04
C ASN A 46 -2.03 -1.51 -1.30
N LEU A 47 -1.45 -0.42 -0.78
CA LEU A 47 -0.01 -0.22 -0.84
C LEU A 47 0.75 -1.30 -0.04
N ALA A 48 0.24 -1.70 1.13
CA ALA A 48 0.83 -2.77 1.94
C ALA A 48 0.78 -4.13 1.24
N LEU A 49 -0.28 -4.43 0.48
CA LEU A 49 -0.38 -5.64 -0.34
C LEU A 49 0.64 -5.62 -1.48
N ALA A 50 0.82 -4.48 -2.16
CA ALA A 50 1.82 -4.36 -3.23
C ALA A 50 3.26 -4.64 -2.73
N PHE A 51 3.60 -4.21 -1.52
CA PHE A 51 4.89 -4.55 -0.89
C PHE A 51 5.11 -6.06 -0.67
N GLY A 52 4.04 -6.87 -0.61
CA GLY A 52 4.12 -8.33 -0.45
C GLY A 52 4.12 -9.12 -1.75
N ASP A 53 3.56 -8.58 -2.83
CA ASP A 53 3.50 -9.24 -4.13
C ASP A 53 4.79 -9.09 -4.96
N ASP A 54 5.59 -8.04 -4.70
CA ASP A 54 6.85 -7.80 -5.42
C ASP A 54 7.87 -8.95 -5.29
N ASP A 55 7.79 -9.76 -4.22
CA ASP A 55 8.67 -10.93 -4.00
C ASP A 55 8.14 -12.23 -4.62
N MET A 56 6.86 -12.31 -5.02
CA MET A 56 6.23 -13.56 -5.51
C MET A 56 6.38 -13.77 -7.02
N GLU A 57 6.51 -12.70 -7.82
CA GLU A 57 6.65 -12.78 -9.29
C GLU A 57 7.98 -13.43 -9.71
N SER A 58 9.07 -13.21 -8.96
CA SER A 58 10.40 -13.75 -9.33
C SER A 58 10.57 -15.25 -9.04
N GLY A 59 9.74 -15.85 -8.19
CA GLY A 59 9.80 -17.28 -7.84
C GLY A 59 8.91 -18.19 -8.70
N ALA A 60 7.77 -17.67 -9.17
CA ALA A 60 6.78 -18.46 -9.90
C ALA A 60 7.19 -18.77 -11.35
N MET A 61 8.03 -17.93 -11.98
CA MET A 61 8.49 -18.12 -13.36
C MET A 61 9.48 -19.29 -13.52
N PHE A 62 10.15 -19.74 -12.45
CA PHE A 62 11.09 -20.87 -12.52
C PHE A 62 10.39 -22.25 -12.42
N SER A 63 9.22 -22.35 -11.79
CA SER A 63 8.53 -23.63 -11.60
C SER A 63 7.79 -24.14 -12.85
N GLY A 64 7.52 -23.29 -13.84
CA GLY A 64 6.81 -23.68 -15.07
C GLY A 64 7.67 -24.43 -16.10
N LEU A 65 9.00 -24.29 -16.03
CA LEU A 65 9.93 -24.93 -16.98
C LEU A 65 10.33 -26.36 -16.58
N ILE A 66 10.10 -26.76 -15.32
CA ILE A 66 10.50 -28.08 -14.79
C ILE A 66 9.39 -29.15 -14.87
N THR A 67 8.15 -28.81 -15.25
CA THR A 67 7.03 -29.79 -15.37
C THR A 67 6.83 -30.28 -16.82
N GLN A 68 7.67 -29.87 -17.76
CA GLN A 68 7.62 -30.29 -19.18
C GLN A 68 8.76 -31.23 -19.60
N LEU A 69 9.54 -31.78 -18.66
CA LEU A 69 10.50 -32.87 -18.93
C LEU A 69 10.08 -34.18 -18.25
#